data_AF-A0A6V7J3A3-F1
#
_entry.id   AF-A0A6V7J3A3-F1
#
_cell.length_a   1.000
_cell.length_b   1.000
_cell.length_c   1.000
_cell.angle_alpha   90.00
_cell.angle_beta   90.00
_cell.angle_gamma   90.00
#
_symmetry.space_group_name_H-M   'P 1'
#
loop_
_entity.id
_entity.type
_entity.pdbx_description
1 polymer ?
#
loop_
_entity_poly.entity_id
_entity_poly.type
_entity_poly.pdbx_seq_one_letter_code
_entity_poly.pdbx_strand_id
1 'polypeptide(L)' 'DNPPYNKGAFRIEINFPAEYPFKPPRITFKTKIYHPNVDEKGQVCLPIITAENWKPATKTDQ' A
#
# COMPACT_ATOMS: atom_id res chain seq x y z
N ASP A 1 -6.92 -0.87 17.94
CA ASP A 1 -7.51 -2.16 18.36
C ASP A 1 -8.86 -2.48 17.71
N ASN A 2 -8.97 -2.37 16.38
CA ASN A 2 -10.21 -2.75 15.72
C ASN A 2 -10.16 -4.24 15.31
N PRO A 3 -11.09 -5.08 15.78
CA PRO A 3 -11.28 -6.40 15.19
C PRO A 3 -11.72 -6.23 13.73
N PRO A 4 -11.36 -7.15 12.83
CA PRO A 4 -10.76 -8.48 13.08
C PRO A 4 -9.22 -8.53 13.05
N TYR A 5 -8.53 -7.43 12.78
CA TYR A 5 -7.07 -7.43 12.51
C TYR A 5 -6.20 -7.12 13.74
N ASN A 6 -6.81 -6.72 14.85
CA ASN A 6 -6.13 -6.30 16.08
C ASN A 6 -5.30 -7.37 16.80
N LYS A 7 -5.42 -8.65 16.43
CA LYS A 7 -4.68 -9.76 17.08
C LYS A 7 -3.41 -10.19 16.33
N GLY A 8 -3.08 -9.54 15.22
CA GLY A 8 -1.94 -9.91 14.37
C GLY A 8 -1.20 -8.70 13.81
N ALA A 9 -0.12 -8.99 13.07
CA ALA A 9 0.65 -7.99 12.34
C ALA A 9 0.74 -8.39 10.87
N PHE A 10 0.76 -7.39 9.98
CA PHE A 10 0.83 -7.59 8.54
C PHE A 10 2.14 -7.01 8.01
N ARG A 11 2.96 -7.86 7.40
CA ARG A 11 4.19 -7.43 6.74
C ARG A 11 3.84 -6.84 5.38
N ILE A 12 4.27 -5.61 5.15
CA ILE A 12 4.15 -4.91 3.88
C ILE A 12 5.53 -4.73 3.26
N GLU A 13 5.57 -4.73 1.93
CA GLU A 13 6.73 -4.35 1.13
C GLU A 13 6.36 -3.11 0.31
N ILE A 14 7.24 -2.11 0.36
CA ILE A 14 7.10 -0.86 -0.39
C ILE A 14 8.24 -0.83 -1.39
N ASN A 15 7.90 -0.89 -2.68
CA ASN A 15 8.85 -0.85 -3.77
C ASN A 15 8.82 0.56 -4.39
N PHE A 16 9.93 1.28 -4.25
CA PHE A 16 10.12 2.59 -4.87
C PHE A 16 10.73 2.41 -6.27
N PRO A 17 10.05 2.87 -7.34
CA PRO A 17 10.63 2.85 -8.67
C PRO A 17 11.77 3.86 -8.79
N ALA A 18 12.64 3.70 -9.78
CA ALA A 18 13.76 4.62 -10.03
C ALA A 18 13.29 6.06 -10.32
N GLU A 19 12.07 6.22 -10.83
CA GLU A 19 11.46 7.50 -11.14
C GLU A 19 10.68 8.11 -9.97
N TYR A 20 10.76 7.54 -8.76
CA TYR A 20 10.22 8.20 -7.57
C TYR A 20 10.96 9.53 -7.33
N PRO A 21 10.27 10.65 -7.01
CA PRO A 21 8.85 10.78 -6.65
C PRO A 21 7.92 11.13 -7.82
N PHE A 22 8.35 11.05 -9.08
CA PHE A 22 7.48 11.31 -10.23
C PHE A 22 6.50 10.16 -10.53
N LYS A 23 6.86 8.93 -10.17
CA LYS A 23 5.95 7.77 -10.16
C LYS A 23 5.64 7.34 -8.72
N PRO A 24 4.42 6.86 -8.43
CA PRO A 24 4.06 6.38 -7.11
C PRO A 24 4.83 5.11 -6.71
N PRO A 25 5.06 4.88 -5.41
CA PRO A 25 5.56 3.61 -4.91
C PRO A 25 4.50 2.52 -5.07
N ARG A 26 4.96 1.26 -5.17
CA ARG A 26 4.08 0.08 -5.17
C ARG A 26 4.08 -0.55 -3.78
N ILE A 27 2.90 -0.77 -3.21
CA ILE A 27 2.71 -1.41 -1.91
C ILE A 27 2.17 -2.81 -2.11
N THR A 28 2.75 -3.80 -1.43
CA THR A 28 2.28 -5.19 -1.47
C THR A 28 2.32 -5.82 -0.08
N PHE A 29 1.20 -6.42 0.32
CA PHE A 29 1.11 -7.22 1.53
C PHE A 29 1.79 -8.57 1.33
N LYS A 30 2.83 -8.86 2.10
CA LYS A 30 3.49 -10.18 2.13
C LYS A 30 2.74 -11.17 3.03
N THR A 31 2.10 -10.66 4.07
CA THR A 31 1.19 -11.46 4.91
C THR A 31 -0.17 -11.53 4.23
N LYS A 32 -0.68 -12.74 3.97
CA LYS A 32 -2.04 -12.93 3.46
C LYS A 32 -3.04 -12.26 4.40
N ILE A 33 -3.92 -11.44 3.84
CA ILE A 33 -4.96 -10.72 4.57
C ILE A 33 -6.28 -10.85 3.81
N TYR A 34 -7.36 -10.99 4.56
CA TYR A 34 -8.71 -10.97 4.00
C TYR A 34 -9.30 -9.57 4.18
N HIS A 35 -9.13 -8.67 3.22
CA HIS A 35 -9.58 -7.28 3.30
C HIS A 35 -10.13 -6.82 1.93
N PRO A 36 -11.26 -6.08 1.85
CA PRO A 36 -11.90 -5.75 0.57
C PRO A 36 -11.01 -4.91 -0.38
N ASN A 37 -10.07 -4.15 0.17
CA ASN A 37 -9.13 -3.32 -0.63
C ASN A 37 -7.79 -3.99 -0.91
N VAL A 38 -7.60 -5.26 -0.53
CA VAL A 38 -6.38 -6.03 -0.77
C VAL A 38 -6.74 -7.30 -1.54
N ASP A 39 -6.13 -7.51 -2.69
CA ASP A 39 -6.36 -8.74 -3.46
C ASP A 39 -5.62 -9.95 -2.84
N GLU A 40 -5.88 -11.16 -3.35
CA GLU A 40 -5.22 -12.38 -2.86
C GLU A 40 -3.70 -12.41 -3.09
N LYS A 41 -3.20 -11.58 -3.99
CA LYS A 41 -1.77 -11.39 -4.27
C LYS A 41 -1.13 -10.33 -3.36
N GLY A 42 -1.91 -9.69 -2.49
CA GLY A 42 -1.48 -8.64 -1.59
C GLY A 42 -1.40 -7.24 -2.22
N GLN A 43 -1.89 -7.05 -3.43
CA GLN A 43 -1.96 -5.73 -4.08
C GLN A 43 -3.06 -4.90 -3.43
N VAL A 44 -2.75 -3.65 -3.12
CA VAL A 44 -3.69 -2.72 -2.49
C VAL A 44 -4.21 -1.70 -3.50
N CYS A 45 -5.52 -1.46 -3.49
CA CYS A 45 -6.12 -0.36 -4.24
C CYS A 45 -6.27 0.85 -3.31
N LEU A 46 -5.27 1.73 -3.32
CA LEU A 46 -5.27 2.98 -2.56
C LEU A 46 -5.24 4.17 -3.52
N PRO A 47 -6.22 5.08 -3.48
CA PRO A 47 -6.26 6.24 -4.38
C PRO A 47 -4.99 7.08 -4.34
N ILE A 48 -4.34 7.21 -3.19
CA ILE A 48 -3.15 8.06 -3.03
C ILE A 48 -1.93 7.60 -3.84
N ILE A 49 -1.83 6.32 -4.16
CA ILE A 49 -0.73 5.73 -4.96
C ILE A 49 -1.16 5.41 -6.39
N THR A 50 -2.36 5.80 -6.82
CA THR A 50 -2.74 5.66 -8.23
C THR A 50 -2.02 6.71 -9.06
N ALA A 51 -1.66 6.37 -10.30
CA ALA A 51 -0.93 7.27 -11.18
C ALA A 51 -1.69 8.60 -11.44
N GLU A 52 -3.02 8.56 -11.40
CA GLU A 52 -3.89 9.72 -11.61
C GLU A 52 -3.88 10.71 -10.43
N ASN A 53 -3.73 10.20 -9.20
CA ASN A 53 -3.84 11.00 -7.97
C ASN A 53 -2.50 11.25 -7.29
N TRP A 54 -1.43 10.56 -7.72
CA TRP A 54 -0.10 10.71 -7.15
C TRP A 54 0.46 12.10 -7.41
N LYS A 55 0.92 12.77 -6.35
CA LYS A 55 1.63 14.03 -6.43
C LYS A 55 3.05 13.81 -5.90
N PRO A 56 4.10 14.34 -6.54
CA PRO A 56 5.48 14.18 -6.04
C PRO A 56 5.72 14.73 -4.63
N ALA A 57 4.84 15.62 -4.15
CA ALA A 57 4.86 16.14 -2.80
C ALA A 57 4.23 15.19 -1.76
N THR A 58 3.56 14.13 -2.19
CA THR A 58 2.99 13.10 -1.32
C THR A 58 4.11 12.28 -0.70
N LYS A 59 4.06 12.13 0.62
CA LYS A 59 5.08 11.42 1.41
C LYS A 59 4.56 10.07 1.92
N THR A 60 5.47 9.22 2.38
CA THR A 60 5.16 7.89 2.92
C THR A 60 4.55 7.94 4.33
N ASP A 61 4.72 9.04 5.05
CA ASP A 61 4.37 9.22 6.48
C ASP A 61 2.98 9.84 6.71
N GLN A 62 2.11 9.85 5.70
CA GLN A 62 0.80 10.52 5.80
C GLN A 62 -0.24 9.73 6.59
#